data_AF-A0A0F3GVV3-F1
#
_entry.id   AF-A0A0F3GVV3-F1
#
_cell.length_a   1.000
_cell.length_b   1.000
_cell.length_c   1.000
_cell.angle_alpha   90.00
_cell.angle_beta   90.00
_cell.angle_gamma   90.00
#
_symmetry.space_group_name_H-M   'P 1'
#
loop_
_entity.id
_entity.type
_entity.pdbx_description
1 polymer ?
#
loop_
_entity_poly.entity_id
_entity_poly.type
_entity_poly.pdbx_seq_one_letter_code
_entity_poly.pdbx_strand_id
1 'polypeptide(L)'
;METMCKSEKAVKYNISNIPPDDIIENLKALALNIYEPVYSKYGDLVVVTSGYRSPELNKKVGGSARSQHMLGEAIDFEIIGVSNYDFAEWIKSNLTFDQLILEKHITVDPNSGWVHCSYTRGNNRRLVL
;
A
#
# COMPACT_ATOMS: atom_id res chain seq x y z
N MET A 1 -7.14 0.64 -10.78
CA MET A 1 -6.96 2.09 -10.53
C MET A 1 -7.91 2.61 -9.44
N GLU A 2 -9.23 2.43 -9.54
CA GLU A 2 -10.19 2.94 -8.54
C GLU A 2 -9.87 2.50 -7.10
N THR A 3 -9.53 1.23 -6.90
CA THR A 3 -9.20 0.66 -5.58
C THR A 3 -8.04 1.39 -4.88
N MET A 4 -7.04 1.87 -5.64
CA MET A 4 -5.86 2.51 -5.06
C MET A 4 -6.00 4.00 -4.80
N CYS A 5 -7.08 4.64 -5.29
CA CYS A 5 -7.36 6.04 -5.01
C CYS A 5 -8.49 6.22 -3.98
N LYS A 6 -9.28 5.16 -3.74
CA LYS A 6 -10.36 5.18 -2.77
C LYS A 6 -9.78 5.20 -1.34
N SER A 7 -10.28 6.12 -0.53
CA SER A 7 -9.93 6.21 0.89
C SER A 7 -11.17 6.57 1.69
N GLU A 8 -11.56 5.71 2.64
CA GLU A 8 -12.66 5.99 3.56
C GLU A 8 -12.40 7.23 4.41
N LYS A 9 -11.13 7.48 4.76
CA LYS A 9 -10.72 8.69 5.48
C LYS A 9 -10.91 9.94 4.63
N ALA A 10 -10.62 9.89 3.33
CA ALA A 10 -10.87 11.00 2.42
C ALA A 10 -12.36 11.35 2.36
N VAL A 11 -13.22 10.33 2.22
CA VAL A 11 -14.68 10.51 2.24
C VAL A 11 -15.14 11.08 3.59
N LYS A 12 -14.70 10.49 4.70
CA LYS A 12 -15.04 10.92 6.06
C LYS A 12 -14.66 12.39 6.33
N TYR A 13 -13.54 12.85 5.79
CA TYR A 13 -13.03 14.21 5.99
C TYR A 13 -13.38 15.16 4.85
N ASN A 14 -14.12 14.71 3.84
CA ASN A 14 -14.45 15.48 2.64
C ASN A 14 -13.20 16.06 1.94
N ILE A 15 -12.15 15.26 1.81
CA ILE A 15 -10.87 15.64 1.18
C ILE A 15 -10.81 15.04 -0.22
N SER A 16 -10.43 15.84 -1.22
CA SER A 16 -10.17 15.33 -2.57
C SER A 16 -8.91 14.47 -2.58
N ASN A 17 -9.03 13.24 -3.08
CA ASN A 17 -7.95 12.27 -3.19
C ASN A 17 -7.73 11.82 -4.63
N ILE A 18 -7.66 12.79 -5.54
CA ILE A 18 -7.44 12.56 -6.97
C ILE A 18 -5.92 12.69 -7.26
N PRO A 19 -5.28 11.67 -7.84
CA PRO A 19 -3.88 11.76 -8.22
C PRO A 19 -3.71 12.64 -9.48
N PRO A 20 -2.67 13.47 -9.56
CA PRO A 20 -2.28 14.13 -10.81
C PRO A 20 -1.67 13.12 -11.80
N ASP A 21 -1.57 13.51 -13.07
CA ASP A 21 -1.21 12.61 -14.18
C ASP A 21 0.15 11.93 -14.01
N ASP A 22 1.14 12.63 -13.45
CA ASP A 22 2.47 12.08 -13.17
C ASP A 22 2.43 10.95 -12.13
N ILE A 23 1.52 11.06 -11.15
CA ILE A 23 1.30 10.07 -10.10
C ILE A 23 0.52 8.86 -10.62
N ILE A 24 -0.32 9.04 -11.64
CA ILE A 24 -1.06 7.94 -12.28
C ILE A 24 -0.09 6.90 -12.86
N GLU A 25 1.03 7.31 -13.46
CA GLU A 25 2.01 6.37 -14.00
C GLU A 25 2.71 5.54 -12.91
N ASN A 26 2.97 6.15 -11.75
CA ASN A 26 3.50 5.41 -10.60
C ASN A 26 2.47 4.43 -10.05
N LEU A 27 1.20 4.84 -9.96
CA LEU A 27 0.11 3.97 -9.54
C LEU A 27 -0.07 2.79 -10.49
N LYS A 28 0.03 2.98 -11.80
CA LYS A 28 -0.01 1.88 -12.76
C LYS A 28 1.13 0.88 -12.54
N ALA A 29 2.34 1.38 -12.30
CA ALA A 29 3.49 0.53 -12.04
C ALA A 29 3.34 -0.25 -10.72
N LEU A 30 2.87 0.40 -9.66
CA LEU A 30 2.52 -0.24 -8.39
C LEU A 30 1.43 -1.30 -8.57
N ALA A 31 0.41 -1.01 -9.38
CA ALA A 31 -0.67 -1.96 -9.67
C ALA A 31 -0.10 -3.24 -10.30
N LEU A 32 0.64 -3.08 -11.39
CA LEU A 32 1.17 -4.17 -12.20
C LEU A 32 2.16 -5.04 -11.43
N ASN A 33 3.01 -4.43 -10.59
CA ASN A 33 4.12 -5.15 -9.96
C ASN A 33 3.82 -5.64 -8.55
N ILE A 34 2.86 -5.04 -7.84
CA ILE A 34 2.50 -5.42 -6.47
C ILE A 34 1.06 -5.90 -6.38
N TYR A 35 0.09 -5.04 -6.71
CA TYR A 35 -1.32 -5.34 -6.45
C TYR A 35 -1.83 -6.51 -7.31
N GLU A 36 -1.56 -6.53 -8.61
CA GLU A 36 -2.04 -7.57 -9.53
C GLU A 36 -1.49 -8.97 -9.17
N PRO A 37 -0.18 -9.17 -8.89
CA PRO A 37 0.33 -10.45 -8.40
C PRO A 37 -0.31 -10.90 -7.08
N VAL A 38 -0.55 -9.96 -6.15
CA VAL A 38 -1.21 -10.27 -4.86
C VAL A 38 -2.66 -10.68 -5.12
N TYR A 39 -3.40 -9.91 -5.91
CA TYR A 39 -4.79 -10.19 -6.24
C TYR A 39 -4.92 -11.50 -7.04
N SER A 40 -3.98 -11.81 -7.93
CA SER A 40 -3.93 -13.10 -8.63
C SER A 40 -3.78 -14.29 -7.68
N LYS A 41 -3.16 -14.10 -6.51
CA LYS A 41 -2.99 -15.17 -5.52
C LYS A 41 -4.14 -15.28 -4.53
N TYR A 42 -4.62 -14.16 -4.02
CA TYR A 42 -5.56 -14.12 -2.89
C TYR A 42 -6.98 -13.71 -3.29
N GLY A 43 -7.17 -13.16 -4.49
CA GLY A 43 -8.47 -12.75 -5.04
C GLY A 43 -9.19 -11.75 -4.14
N ASP A 44 -10.47 -11.99 -3.92
CA ASP A 44 -11.36 -11.09 -3.16
C ASP A 44 -11.05 -11.03 -1.65
N LEU A 45 -10.08 -11.81 -1.16
CA LEU A 45 -9.59 -11.69 0.21
C LEU A 45 -8.67 -10.46 0.39
N VAL A 46 -8.22 -9.83 -0.70
CA VAL A 46 -7.36 -8.64 -0.63
C VAL A 46 -8.16 -7.41 -0.21
N VAL A 47 -7.79 -6.82 0.92
CA VAL A 47 -8.36 -5.58 1.44
C VAL A 47 -7.33 -4.47 1.36
N VAL A 48 -7.53 -3.53 0.44
CA VAL A 48 -6.69 -2.33 0.32
C VAL A 48 -7.24 -1.25 1.26
N THR A 49 -6.42 -0.83 2.23
CA THR A 49 -6.80 0.18 3.22
C THR A 49 -6.31 1.58 2.82
N SER A 50 -5.20 1.66 2.07
CA SER A 50 -4.72 2.92 1.48
C SER A 50 -3.85 2.68 0.24
N GLY A 51 -4.06 3.45 -0.83
CA GLY A 51 -3.10 3.60 -1.93
C GLY A 51 -2.57 5.03 -1.99
N TYR A 52 -2.88 5.77 -3.05
CA TYR A 52 -2.56 7.19 -3.15
C TYR A 52 -3.15 8.00 -1.99
N ARG A 53 -2.35 8.95 -1.48
CA ARG A 53 -2.79 9.96 -0.51
C ARG A 53 -2.40 11.34 -1.01
N SER A 54 -3.38 12.22 -1.24
CA SER A 54 -3.12 13.63 -1.50
C SER A 54 -2.35 14.26 -0.33
N PRO A 55 -1.58 15.34 -0.54
CA PRO A 55 -0.82 15.99 0.53
C PRO A 55 -1.69 16.36 1.74
N GLU A 56 -2.92 16.83 1.48
CA GLU A 56 -3.90 17.17 2.51
C GLU A 56 -4.34 15.92 3.29
N LEU A 57 -4.72 14.85 2.59
CA LEU A 57 -5.11 13.59 3.23
C LEU A 57 -3.95 13.00 4.04
N ASN A 58 -2.75 12.97 3.47
CA ASN A 58 -1.56 12.43 4.14
C ASN A 58 -1.28 13.19 5.45
N LYS A 59 -1.34 14.52 5.43
CA LYS A 59 -1.22 15.34 6.64
C LYS A 59 -2.33 15.05 7.64
N LYS A 60 -3.58 14.93 7.18
CA LYS A 60 -4.74 14.67 8.05
C LYS A 60 -4.64 13.34 8.79
N VAL A 61 -4.08 12.31 8.16
CA VAL A 61 -3.90 10.99 8.77
C VAL A 61 -2.58 10.84 9.55
N GLY A 62 -1.81 11.92 9.68
CA GLY A 62 -0.53 11.93 10.39
C GLY A 62 0.61 11.24 9.63
N GLY A 63 0.52 11.14 8.31
CA GLY A 63 1.56 10.54 7.48
C GLY A 63 2.81 11.43 7.38
N SER A 64 3.95 10.80 7.12
CA SER A 64 5.22 11.49 6.87
C SER A 64 5.13 12.39 5.64
N ALA A 65 5.76 13.57 5.68
CA ALA A 65 5.87 14.47 4.54
C ALA A 65 6.65 13.89 3.34
N ARG A 66 7.39 12.79 3.56
CA ARG A 66 8.13 12.05 2.53
C ARG A 66 7.49 10.69 2.19
N SER A 67 6.20 10.53 2.48
CA SER A 67 5.48 9.26 2.27
C SER A 67 5.37 8.90 0.78
N GLN A 68 5.71 7.67 0.43
CA GLN A 68 5.55 7.14 -0.93
C GLN A 68 4.09 7.02 -1.37
N HIS A 69 3.12 7.05 -0.44
CA HIS A 69 1.71 7.15 -0.81
C HIS A 69 1.38 8.44 -1.54
N MET A 70 2.05 9.55 -1.21
CA MET A 70 1.87 10.81 -1.94
C MET A 70 2.46 10.76 -3.34
N LEU A 71 3.39 9.83 -3.59
CA LEU A 71 4.02 9.62 -4.89
C LEU A 71 3.29 8.57 -5.75
N GLY A 72 2.22 7.95 -5.22
CA GLY A 72 1.53 6.84 -5.89
C GLY A 72 2.35 5.56 -5.95
N GLU A 73 3.35 5.44 -5.07
CA GLU A 73 4.33 4.35 -5.08
C GLU A 73 4.11 3.36 -3.95
N ALA A 74 3.08 3.53 -3.10
CA ALA A 74 2.85 2.67 -1.95
C ALA A 74 1.38 2.26 -1.76
N ILE A 75 1.21 1.07 -1.20
CA ILE A 75 -0.07 0.45 -0.88
C ILE A 75 -0.02 -0.16 0.54
N ASP A 76 -1.07 0.09 1.30
CA ASP A 76 -1.37 -0.52 2.60
C ASP A 76 -2.54 -1.48 2.41
N PHE A 77 -2.37 -2.72 2.86
CA PHE A 77 -3.31 -3.80 2.57
C PHE A 77 -3.12 -5.00 3.49
N GLU A 78 -4.20 -5.77 3.59
CA GLU A 78 -4.33 -6.97 4.42
C GLU A 78 -5.03 -8.06 3.60
N ILE A 79 -4.86 -9.31 4.02
CA ILE A 79 -5.51 -10.46 3.39
C ILE A 79 -6.41 -11.13 4.43
N ILE A 80 -7.71 -11.19 4.16
CA ILE A 80 -8.65 -11.85 5.08
C ILE A 80 -8.27 -13.31 5.25
N GLY A 81 -8.05 -13.73 6.50
CA GLY A 81 -7.72 -15.11 6.85
C GLY A 81 -6.25 -15.49 6.68
N VAL A 82 -5.36 -14.54 6.39
CA VAL A 82 -3.91 -14.75 6.35
C VAL A 82 -3.24 -13.76 7.28
N SER A 83 -2.27 -14.23 8.08
CA SER A 83 -1.55 -13.32 8.98
C SER A 83 -0.75 -12.29 8.19
N ASN A 84 -0.64 -11.07 8.73
CA ASN A 84 0.14 -10.01 8.07
C ASN A 84 1.61 -10.38 7.93
N TYR A 85 2.14 -11.21 8.86
CA TYR A 85 3.49 -11.74 8.79
C TYR A 85 3.68 -12.70 7.59
N ASP A 86 2.83 -13.71 7.46
CA ASP A 86 2.93 -14.69 6.35
C ASP A 86 2.75 -14.01 5.01
N PHE A 87 1.87 -13.01 4.96
CA PHE A 87 1.66 -12.22 3.78
C PHE A 87 2.90 -11.39 3.40
N ALA A 88 3.52 -10.71 4.37
CA ALA A 88 4.76 -9.98 4.13
C ALA A 88 5.90 -10.91 3.68
N GLU A 89 6.07 -12.08 4.31
CA GLU A 89 7.09 -13.06 3.88
C GLU A 89 6.81 -13.60 2.47
N TRP A 90 5.54 -13.75 2.07
CA TRP A 90 5.20 -14.09 0.70
C TRP A 90 5.60 -12.98 -0.29
N ILE A 91 5.27 -11.71 -0.01
CA ILE A 91 5.69 -10.58 -0.87
C ILE A 91 7.21 -10.56 -1.00
N LYS A 92 7.91 -10.64 0.14
CA LYS A 92 9.37 -10.65 0.20
C LYS A 92 9.99 -11.71 -0.70
N SER A 93 9.40 -12.89 -0.74
CA SER A 93 9.93 -14.03 -1.50
C SER A 93 9.56 -14.02 -2.99
N ASN A 94 8.46 -13.36 -3.37
CA ASN A 94 7.88 -13.51 -4.71
C ASN A 94 7.91 -12.24 -5.55
N LEU A 95 7.97 -11.05 -4.94
CA LEU A 95 7.82 -9.78 -5.63
C LEU A 95 9.10 -8.93 -5.56
N THR A 96 9.20 -7.99 -6.50
CA THR A 96 10.18 -6.90 -6.45
C THR A 96 9.50 -5.68 -5.90
N PHE A 97 10.07 -5.08 -4.86
CA PHE A 97 9.51 -3.95 -4.13
C PHE A 97 10.65 -3.05 -3.63
N ASP A 98 10.32 -1.81 -3.32
CA ASP A 98 11.24 -0.84 -2.76
C ASP A 98 11.32 -0.95 -1.23
N GLN A 99 10.18 -0.83 -0.55
CA GLN A 99 10.05 -1.01 0.90
C GLN A 99 8.90 -1.97 1.22
N LEU A 100 9.11 -2.84 2.20
CA LEU A 100 8.10 -3.72 2.79
C LEU A 100 8.15 -3.55 4.30
N ILE A 101 7.05 -3.10 4.88
CA ILE A 101 6.97 -2.74 6.30
C ILE A 101 5.77 -3.44 6.91
N LEU A 102 5.98 -4.06 8.06
CA LEU A 102 4.91 -4.64 8.85
C LEU A 102 4.43 -3.62 9.91
N GLU A 103 3.55 -2.72 9.49
CA GLU A 103 3.15 -1.55 10.25
C GLU A 103 2.23 -1.92 11.42
N LYS A 104 2.58 -1.47 12.63
CA LYS A 104 1.81 -1.65 13.88
C LYS A 104 1.48 -3.10 14.26
N HIS A 105 2.25 -4.05 13.75
CA HIS A 105 2.11 -5.44 14.14
C HIS A 105 2.70 -5.70 15.53
N ILE A 106 1.98 -6.49 16.32
CA ILE A 106 2.39 -6.98 17.63
C ILE A 106 2.38 -8.51 17.60
N THR A 107 3.44 -9.13 18.09
CA THR A 107 3.65 -10.59 17.99
C THR A 107 2.58 -11.44 18.68
N VAL A 108 1.83 -10.84 19.61
CA VAL A 108 0.74 -11.51 20.34
C VAL A 108 -0.56 -11.63 19.52
N ASP A 109 -0.72 -10.83 18.46
CA ASP A 109 -1.89 -10.87 17.59
C ASP A 109 -1.45 -10.94 16.11
N PRO A 110 -1.57 -12.11 15.46
CA PRO A 110 -1.12 -12.31 14.08
C PRO A 110 -1.84 -11.44 13.05
N ASN A 111 -3.03 -10.90 13.40
CA ASN A 111 -3.82 -10.03 12.52
C ASN A 111 -3.65 -8.54 12.87
N SER A 112 -2.79 -8.22 13.83
CA SER A 112 -2.50 -6.83 14.15
C SER A 112 -1.70 -6.14 13.05
N GLY A 113 -1.97 -4.85 12.88
CA GLY A 113 -1.28 -4.02 11.91
C GLY A 113 -1.78 -4.18 10.48
N TRP A 114 -0.93 -3.84 9.52
CA TRP A 114 -1.15 -4.07 8.09
C TRP A 114 0.19 -4.21 7.39
N VAL A 115 0.16 -4.73 6.16
CA VAL A 115 1.36 -4.77 5.31
C VAL A 115 1.39 -3.50 4.47
N HIS A 116 2.49 -2.76 4.61
CA HIS A 116 2.83 -1.66 3.71
C HIS A 116 3.85 -2.17 2.69
N CYS A 117 3.57 -1.96 1.40
CA CYS A 117 4.51 -2.30 0.34
C CYS A 117 4.62 -1.13 -0.64
N SER A 118 5.83 -0.82 -1.06
CA SER A 118 6.09 0.21 -2.06
C SER A 118 6.84 -0.32 -3.28
N TYR A 119 6.64 0.34 -4.40
CA TYR A 119 7.29 0.06 -5.66
C TYR A 119 7.58 1.38 -6.36
N THR A 120 8.83 1.58 -6.77
CA THR A 120 9.22 2.73 -7.59
C THR A 120 9.51 2.26 -9.01
N ARG A 121 9.24 3.12 -10.00
CA ARG A 121 9.63 2.86 -11.39
C ARG A 121 11.15 2.91 -11.61
N GLY A 122 11.89 3.41 -10.61
CA GLY A 122 13.33 3.48 -10.59
C GLY A 122 13.94 2.28 -9.89
N ASN A 123 14.73 2.54 -8.85
CA ASN A 123 15.44 1.51 -8.13
C ASN A 123 14.59 0.96 -6.97
N ASN A 124 14.30 -0.34 -7.00
CA ASN A 124 13.58 -1.04 -5.95
C ASN A 124 14.57 -1.70 -4.98
N ARG A 125 14.75 -1.10 -3.80
CA ARG A 125 15.83 -1.43 -2.87
C ARG A 125 15.62 -2.74 -2.09
N ARG A 126 14.41 -3.32 -2.10
CA ARG A 126 14.02 -4.50 -1.32
C ARG A 126 14.28 -4.35 0.18
N LEU A 127 14.01 -3.17 0.73
CA LEU A 127 14.17 -2.90 2.16
C LEU A 127 13.01 -3.52 2.94
N VAL A 128 13.33 -4.32 3.97
CA VAL A 128 12.35 -4.87 4.91
C VAL A 128 12.54 -4.16 6.25
N LEU A 129 11.48 -3.58 6.81
CA LEU A 129 11.50 -2.76 8.02
C LEU A 129 10.50 -3.24 9.07
#